data_AF-A0A9E5MT79-F1
#
_entry.id   AF-A0A9E5MT79-F1
#
_cell.length_a   1.000
_cell.length_b   1.000
_cell.length_c   1.000
_cell.angle_alpha   90.00
_cell.angle_beta   90.00
_cell.angle_gamma   90.00
#
_symmetry.space_group_name_H-M   'P 1'
#
loop_
_entity.id
_entity.type
_entity.pdbx_description
1 polymer ?
#
loop_
_entity_poly.entity_id
_entity_poly.type
_entity_poly.pdbx_seq_one_letter_code
_entity_poly.pdbx_strand_id
1 'polypeptide(L)'
;MKKKNIPVEFVFQLFALIIAIIIVHAFYQTVVRPNAAQIIEEQNAAAAADPDYVRERRVWVLIKDLEQEACFILGIWALAIMGYKAVTLARERRLLDVDLVPVAEGMRILPEDTREFARQIQALPEESQSMLLPRALLNALRRFSTTRNIQDVSSSTRDIYESEAERLESELSMIRYISWAIPSIGFIGTVRGIGEALAQADKAVQGDIAGVTQSLGVAFNSTFIALLISIFLMFLVHQLQLVQERLVFDGENYLNEKLIRHMKAD
;
A
#
# COMPACT_ATOMS: atom_id res chain seq x y z
N MET A 1 24.46 -19.55 -16.00
CA MET A 1 24.12 -18.17 -15.58
C MET A 1 22.60 -18.09 -15.39
N LYS A 2 22.09 -18.18 -14.16
CA LYS A 2 20.66 -17.93 -13.90
C LYS A 2 20.41 -16.44 -14.15
N LYS A 3 19.63 -16.10 -15.17
CA LYS A 3 19.13 -14.72 -15.35
C LYS A 3 18.48 -14.33 -14.01
N LYS A 4 19.01 -13.29 -13.35
CA LYS A 4 18.33 -12.64 -12.24
C LYS A 4 17.08 -12.02 -12.85
N ASN A 5 15.98 -12.77 -12.91
CA ASN A 5 14.69 -12.23 -13.29
C ASN A 5 14.36 -11.17 -12.25
N ILE A 6 14.28 -9.91 -12.70
CA ILE A 6 13.80 -8.82 -11.87
C ILE A 6 12.39 -9.22 -11.42
N PRO A 7 12.06 -9.15 -10.12
CA PRO A 7 10.73 -9.52 -9.65
C PRO A 7 9.68 -8.66 -10.35
N VAL A 8 8.64 -9.30 -10.89
CA VAL A 8 7.56 -8.64 -11.67
C VAL A 8 6.95 -7.48 -10.88
N GLU A 9 6.82 -7.65 -9.56
CA GLU A 9 6.35 -6.61 -8.67
C GLU A 9 7.25 -5.36 -8.70
N PHE A 10 8.57 -5.50 -8.67
CA PHE A 10 9.48 -4.35 -8.73
C PHE A 10 9.35 -3.60 -10.06
N VAL A 11 9.21 -4.34 -11.17
CA VAL A 11 8.97 -3.74 -12.49
C VAL A 11 7.65 -2.95 -12.49
N PHE A 12 6.58 -3.54 -11.96
CA PHE A 12 5.30 -2.86 -11.81
C PHE A 12 5.42 -1.59 -10.95
N GLN A 13 6.07 -1.66 -9.80
CA GLN A 13 6.27 -0.52 -8.91
C GLN A 13 7.02 0.63 -9.60
N LEU A 14 8.06 0.33 -10.37
CA LEU A 14 8.83 1.32 -11.11
C LEU A 14 8.00 2.00 -12.21
N PHE A 15 7.28 1.22 -13.02
CA PHE A 15 6.41 1.78 -14.05
C PHE A 15 5.25 2.58 -13.46
N ALA A 16 4.65 2.10 -12.36
CA ALA A 16 3.61 2.81 -11.64
C ALA A 16 4.09 4.18 -11.15
N LEU A 17 5.32 4.28 -10.64
CA LEU A 17 5.92 5.56 -10.24
C LEU A 17 6.11 6.51 -11.42
N ILE A 18 6.68 6.02 -12.52
CA ILE A 18 6.90 6.83 -13.74
C ILE A 18 5.57 7.36 -14.28
N ILE A 19 4.56 6.50 -14.35
CA ILE A 19 3.21 6.88 -14.79
C ILE A 19 2.60 7.91 -13.84
N ALA A 20 2.71 7.73 -12.53
CA ALA A 20 2.23 8.68 -11.54
C ALA A 20 2.90 10.06 -11.70
N ILE A 21 4.23 10.09 -11.89
CA ILE A 21 4.98 11.33 -12.15
C ILE A 21 4.45 12.02 -13.42
N ILE A 22 4.36 11.29 -14.53
CA ILE A 22 3.94 11.88 -15.82
C ILE A 22 2.51 12.44 -15.72
N ILE A 23 1.57 11.65 -15.19
CA ILE A 23 0.17 12.04 -15.10
C ILE A 23 -0.02 13.24 -14.16
N VAL A 24 0.54 13.18 -12.96
CA VAL A 24 0.39 14.27 -11.99
C VAL A 24 1.09 15.52 -12.48
N HIS A 25 2.32 15.40 -13.01
CA HIS A 25 3.05 16.56 -13.53
C HIS A 25 2.30 17.22 -14.69
N ALA A 26 1.81 16.42 -15.65
CA ALA A 26 1.03 16.95 -16.77
C ALA A 26 -0.25 17.66 -16.29
N PHE A 27 -0.97 17.07 -15.32
CA PHE A 27 -2.14 17.69 -14.70
C PHE A 27 -1.80 19.00 -13.99
N TYR A 28 -0.67 19.04 -13.29
CA TYR A 28 -0.20 20.25 -12.61
C TYR A 28 0.12 21.38 -13.58
N GLN A 29 0.80 21.08 -14.68
CA GLN A 29 1.19 22.08 -15.67
C GLN A 29 0.01 22.59 -16.51
N THR A 30 -0.94 21.72 -16.83
CA THR A 30 -2.05 22.05 -17.75
C THR A 30 -3.30 22.56 -17.03
N VAL A 31 -3.54 22.14 -15.79
CA VAL A 31 -4.77 22.46 -15.05
C VAL A 31 -4.46 23.23 -13.77
N VAL A 32 -3.63 22.69 -12.88
CA VAL A 32 -3.49 23.28 -11.53
C VAL A 32 -2.84 24.66 -11.55
N ARG A 33 -1.64 24.77 -12.11
CA ARG A 33 -0.86 26.02 -12.08
C ARG A 33 -1.51 27.14 -12.90
N PRO A 34 -2.06 26.90 -14.10
CA PRO A 34 -2.77 27.94 -14.84
C PRO A 34 -4.01 28.48 -14.11
N ASN A 35 -4.86 27.60 -13.57
CA ASN A 35 -6.04 28.03 -12.82
C ASN A 35 -5.65 28.76 -11.52
N ALA A 36 -4.61 28.29 -10.83
CA ALA A 36 -4.11 28.97 -9.64
C ALA A 36 -3.57 30.37 -9.97
N ALA A 37 -2.84 30.52 -11.07
CA ALA A 37 -2.29 31.81 -11.50
C ALA A 37 -3.41 32.82 -11.83
N GLN A 38 -4.44 32.40 -12.58
CA GLN A 38 -5.60 33.23 -12.89
C GLN A 38 -6.32 33.71 -11.63
N ILE A 39 -6.61 32.80 -10.69
CA ILE A 39 -7.27 33.14 -9.43
C ILE A 39 -6.43 34.10 -8.59
N ILE A 40 -5.11 33.90 -8.53
CA ILE A 40 -4.21 34.79 -7.79
C ILE A 40 -4.20 36.18 -8.42
N GLU A 41 -4.20 36.27 -9.75
CA GLU A 41 -4.25 37.54 -10.47
C GLU A 41 -5.56 38.29 -10.20
N GLU A 42 -6.72 37.61 -10.30
CA GLU A 42 -8.03 38.17 -9.98
C GLU A 42 -8.11 38.66 -8.53
N GLN A 43 -7.63 37.85 -7.58
CA GLN A 43 -7.62 38.20 -6.15
C GLN A 43 -6.68 39.37 -5.85
N ASN A 44 -5.54 39.47 -6.55
CA ASN A 44 -4.63 40.59 -6.41
C ASN A 44 -5.23 41.88 -6.97
N ALA A 45 -5.94 41.82 -8.11
CA ALA A 45 -6.65 42.95 -8.67
C ALA A 45 -7.79 43.43 -7.76
N ALA A 46 -8.56 42.49 -7.18
CA ALA A 46 -9.61 42.80 -6.23
C ALA A 46 -9.04 43.43 -4.94
N ALA A 47 -7.94 42.90 -4.40
CA ALA A 47 -7.27 43.45 -3.22
C ALA A 47 -6.66 44.85 -3.45
N ALA A 48 -6.27 45.16 -4.69
CA ALA A 48 -5.80 46.50 -5.04
C ALA A 48 -6.95 47.52 -5.15
N ALA A 49 -8.16 47.05 -5.50
CA ALA A 49 -9.35 47.90 -5.63
C ALA A 49 -10.10 48.10 -4.30
N ASP A 50 -10.05 47.11 -3.40
CA ASP A 50 -10.73 47.13 -2.11
C ASP A 50 -9.75 46.73 -0.97
N PRO A 51 -9.35 47.69 -0.10
CA PRO A 51 -8.47 47.43 1.03
C PRO A 51 -9.01 46.43 2.05
N ASP A 52 -10.33 46.23 2.12
CA ASP A 52 -10.98 45.28 3.03
C ASP A 52 -11.21 43.91 2.38
N TYR A 53 -10.74 43.70 1.14
CA TYR A 53 -10.90 42.44 0.41
C TYR A 53 -10.16 41.28 1.07
N VAL A 54 -10.92 40.26 1.47
CA VAL A 54 -10.38 39.02 2.03
C VAL A 54 -10.20 37.98 0.92
N ARG A 55 -8.96 37.55 0.70
CA ARG A 55 -8.64 36.50 -0.28
C ARG A 55 -9.31 35.18 0.08
N GLU A 56 -10.12 34.66 -0.83
CA GLU A 56 -10.78 33.37 -0.66
C GLU A 56 -9.82 32.19 -0.89
N ARG A 57 -9.96 31.15 -0.07
CA ARG A 57 -9.21 29.90 -0.23
C ARG A 57 -9.82 29.05 -1.34
N ARG A 58 -9.24 29.12 -2.54
CA ARG A 58 -9.63 28.29 -3.69
C ARG A 58 -8.75 27.05 -3.78
N VAL A 59 -9.36 25.92 -4.15
CA VAL A 59 -8.70 24.60 -4.18
C VAL A 59 -7.44 24.62 -5.06
N TRP A 60 -7.49 25.25 -6.23
CA TRP A 60 -6.34 25.33 -7.14
C TRP A 60 -5.14 26.04 -6.50
N VAL A 61 -5.38 27.09 -5.72
CA VAL A 61 -4.33 27.83 -5.00
C VAL A 61 -3.78 27.01 -3.82
N LEU A 62 -4.62 26.19 -3.20
CA LEU A 62 -4.25 25.32 -2.08
C LEU A 62 -3.27 24.22 -2.48
N ILE A 63 -3.38 23.69 -3.71
CA ILE A 63 -2.59 22.54 -4.17
C ILE A 63 -1.46 22.87 -5.14
N LYS A 64 -1.23 24.15 -5.47
CA LYS A 64 -0.36 24.56 -6.57
C LYS A 64 1.14 24.28 -6.39
N ASP A 65 1.62 24.19 -5.14
CA ASP A 65 3.05 24.15 -4.85
C ASP A 65 3.67 22.75 -5.07
N LEU A 66 5.00 22.70 -5.11
CA LEU A 66 5.76 21.49 -5.46
C LEU A 66 5.60 20.37 -4.43
N GLU A 67 5.41 20.74 -3.17
CA GLU A 67 5.24 19.79 -2.08
C GLU A 67 3.94 18.99 -2.23
N GLN A 68 2.85 19.64 -2.61
CA GLN A 68 1.56 18.98 -2.88
C GLN A 68 1.68 18.09 -4.12
N GLU A 69 2.34 18.56 -5.17
CA GLU A 69 2.61 17.77 -6.38
C GLU A 69 3.32 16.44 -6.02
N ALA A 70 4.40 16.53 -5.24
CA ALA A 70 5.14 15.37 -4.76
C ALA A 70 4.27 14.45 -3.89
N CYS A 71 3.46 15.01 -2.98
CA CYS A 71 2.53 14.23 -2.16
C CYS A 71 1.48 13.48 -3.01
N PHE A 72 0.94 14.08 -4.07
CA PHE A 72 0.01 13.40 -4.97
C PHE A 72 0.68 12.31 -5.80
N ILE A 73 1.90 12.55 -6.29
CA ILE A 73 2.70 11.52 -6.99
C ILE A 73 2.89 10.30 -6.08
N LEU A 74 3.39 10.53 -4.87
CA LEU A 74 3.62 9.48 -3.89
C LEU A 74 2.33 8.78 -3.47
N GLY A 75 1.23 9.53 -3.30
CA GLY A 75 -0.06 8.97 -2.95
C GLY A 75 -0.65 8.06 -4.03
N ILE A 76 -0.63 8.49 -5.29
CA ILE A 76 -1.08 7.66 -6.42
C ILE A 76 -0.18 6.44 -6.58
N TRP A 77 1.13 6.61 -6.41
CA TRP A 77 2.07 5.49 -6.45
C TRP A 77 1.77 4.46 -5.36
N ALA A 78 1.62 4.89 -4.11
CA ALA A 78 1.25 4.01 -3.00
C ALA A 78 -0.08 3.29 -3.24
N LEU A 79 -1.10 3.99 -3.75
CA LEU A 79 -2.39 3.39 -4.12
C LEU A 79 -2.25 2.32 -5.20
N ALA A 80 -1.39 2.51 -6.19
CA ALA A 80 -1.14 1.52 -7.23
C ALA A 80 -0.48 0.25 -6.66
N ILE A 81 0.51 0.40 -5.78
CA ILE A 81 1.16 -0.74 -5.10
C ILE A 81 0.16 -1.49 -4.22
N MET A 82 -0.62 -0.76 -3.41
CA MET A 82 -1.65 -1.36 -2.55
C MET A 82 -2.72 -2.08 -3.38
N GLY A 83 -3.16 -1.50 -4.50
CA GLY A 83 -4.12 -2.11 -5.41
C GLY A 83 -3.62 -3.42 -6.01
N TYR A 84 -2.35 -3.46 -6.46
CA TYR A 84 -1.71 -4.68 -6.92
C TYR A 84 -1.71 -5.78 -5.83
N LYS A 85 -1.29 -5.45 -4.61
CA LYS A 85 -1.28 -6.39 -3.48
C LYS A 85 -2.70 -6.85 -3.11
N ALA A 86 -3.67 -5.94 -3.09
CA ALA A 86 -5.06 -6.26 -2.77
C ALA A 86 -5.67 -7.27 -3.76
N VAL A 87 -5.36 -7.15 -5.06
CA VAL A 87 -5.81 -8.11 -6.08
C VAL A 87 -5.19 -9.49 -5.85
N THR A 88 -3.89 -9.56 -5.56
CA THR A 88 -3.21 -10.82 -5.26
C THR A 88 -3.81 -11.49 -4.02
N LEU A 89 -3.99 -10.74 -2.93
CA LEU A 89 -4.62 -11.25 -1.71
C LEU A 89 -6.05 -11.71 -1.93
N ALA A 90 -6.83 -10.99 -2.75
CA ALA A 90 -8.19 -11.40 -3.07
C ALA A 90 -8.23 -12.72 -3.87
N ARG A 91 -7.23 -12.98 -4.73
CA ARG A 91 -7.09 -14.27 -5.43
C ARG A 91 -6.72 -15.40 -4.47
N GLU A 92 -5.78 -15.17 -3.55
CA GLU A 92 -5.42 -16.17 -2.55
C GLU A 92 -6.58 -16.48 -1.62
N ARG A 93 -7.30 -15.46 -1.16
CA ARG A 93 -8.45 -15.64 -0.28
C ARG A 93 -9.55 -16.48 -0.91
N ARG A 94 -9.79 -16.36 -2.21
CA ARG A 94 -10.76 -17.20 -2.93
C ARG A 94 -10.41 -18.69 -2.88
N LEU A 95 -9.14 -19.06 -2.69
CA LEU A 95 -8.77 -20.47 -2.55
C LEU A 95 -9.20 -21.06 -1.21
N LEU A 96 -9.43 -20.25 -0.18
CA LEU A 96 -9.96 -20.71 1.11
C LEU A 96 -11.42 -21.18 0.99
N ASP A 97 -12.17 -20.64 0.01
CA ASP A 97 -13.55 -21.05 -0.26
C ASP A 97 -13.63 -22.32 -1.11
N VAL A 98 -12.51 -22.78 -1.66
CA VAL A 98 -12.45 -24.01 -2.48
C VAL A 98 -12.15 -25.20 -1.58
N ASP A 99 -12.91 -26.28 -1.74
CA ASP A 99 -12.63 -27.54 -1.07
C ASP A 99 -11.50 -28.29 -1.79
N LEU A 100 -10.25 -27.92 -1.46
CA LEU A 100 -9.04 -28.49 -2.07
C LEU A 100 -8.69 -29.87 -1.52
N VAL A 101 -9.24 -30.24 -0.36
CA VAL A 101 -9.07 -31.56 0.27
C VAL A 101 -10.46 -32.04 0.71
N PRO A 102 -11.27 -32.57 -0.21
CA PRO A 102 -12.61 -33.04 0.11
C PRO A 102 -12.54 -34.32 0.94
N VAL A 103 -12.56 -34.18 2.27
CA VAL A 103 -12.65 -35.29 3.21
C VAL A 103 -14.09 -35.39 3.68
N ALA A 104 -14.75 -36.52 3.38
CA ALA A 104 -16.09 -36.78 3.90
C ALA A 104 -16.06 -36.90 5.43
N GLU A 105 -17.13 -36.45 6.11
CA GLU A 105 -17.23 -36.54 7.56
C GLU A 105 -17.02 -37.98 8.04
N GLY A 106 -16.10 -38.17 8.99
CA GLY A 106 -15.75 -39.48 9.54
C GLY A 106 -14.64 -40.23 8.80
N MET A 107 -14.24 -39.78 7.60
CA MET A 107 -13.05 -40.32 6.92
C MET A 107 -11.77 -39.85 7.60
N ARG A 108 -10.75 -40.71 7.59
CA ARG A 108 -9.40 -40.40 8.06
C ARG A 108 -8.43 -40.46 6.90
N ILE A 109 -7.44 -39.57 6.93
CA ILE A 109 -6.34 -39.54 5.98
C ILE A 109 -5.20 -40.37 6.56
N LEU A 110 -4.88 -41.48 5.90
CA LEU A 110 -3.69 -42.28 6.18
C LEU A 110 -2.49 -41.75 5.37
N PRO A 111 -1.25 -42.03 5.79
CA PRO A 111 -0.06 -41.64 5.04
C PRO A 111 -0.09 -42.08 3.56
N GLU A 112 -0.72 -43.21 3.27
CA GLU A 112 -0.86 -43.80 1.94
C GLU A 112 -1.82 -42.99 1.04
N ASP A 113 -2.87 -42.40 1.61
CA ASP A 113 -3.91 -41.62 0.91
C ASP A 113 -3.39 -40.24 0.46
N THR A 114 -2.35 -39.72 1.12
CA THR A 114 -1.81 -38.38 0.88
C THR A 114 -1.42 -38.11 -0.58
N ARG A 115 -1.03 -39.15 -1.32
CA ARG A 115 -0.63 -39.05 -2.72
C ARG A 115 -1.79 -38.64 -3.62
N GLU A 116 -3.01 -39.09 -3.32
CA GLU A 116 -4.20 -38.75 -4.09
C GLU A 116 -4.58 -37.28 -3.90
N PHE A 117 -4.66 -36.83 -2.64
CA PHE A 117 -4.91 -35.42 -2.32
C PHE A 117 -3.83 -34.50 -2.90
N ALA A 118 -2.56 -34.91 -2.85
CA ALA A 118 -1.47 -34.12 -3.42
C ALA A 118 -1.59 -33.97 -4.95
N ARG A 119 -2.11 -34.97 -5.67
CA ARG A 119 -2.37 -34.89 -7.11
C ARG A 119 -3.49 -33.91 -7.45
N GLN A 120 -4.54 -33.85 -6.63
CA GLN A 120 -5.63 -32.89 -6.83
C GLN A 120 -5.11 -31.45 -6.75
N ILE A 121 -4.25 -31.16 -5.78
CA ILE A 121 -3.64 -29.82 -5.65
C ILE A 121 -2.64 -29.55 -6.78
N GLN A 122 -1.88 -30.56 -7.22
CA GLN A 122 -0.95 -30.44 -8.37
C GLN A 122 -1.67 -30.29 -9.72
N ALA A 123 -2.97 -30.58 -9.80
CA ALA A 123 -3.77 -30.36 -11.00
C ALA A 123 -4.25 -28.91 -11.14
N LEU A 124 -4.08 -28.07 -10.11
CA LEU A 124 -4.38 -26.64 -10.20
C LEU A 124 -3.46 -25.94 -11.23
N PRO A 125 -3.83 -24.78 -11.77
CA PRO A 125 -2.93 -23.96 -12.59
C PRO A 125 -1.63 -23.62 -11.83
N GLU A 126 -0.50 -23.53 -12.54
CA GLU A 126 0.82 -23.28 -11.92
C GLU A 126 0.84 -22.02 -11.03
N GLU A 127 0.15 -20.94 -11.45
CA GLU A 127 0.02 -19.72 -10.64
C GLU A 127 -0.65 -19.98 -9.29
N SER A 128 -1.73 -20.77 -9.27
CA SER A 128 -2.45 -21.13 -8.05
C SER A 128 -1.64 -22.06 -7.16
N GLN A 129 -0.88 -22.99 -7.73
CA GLN A 129 -0.02 -23.89 -6.95
C GLN A 129 1.06 -23.14 -6.16
N SER A 130 1.51 -21.99 -6.67
CA SER A 130 2.53 -21.15 -6.03
C SER A 130 1.99 -20.30 -4.87
N MET A 131 0.67 -20.16 -4.74
CA MET A 131 0.01 -19.41 -3.67
C MET A 131 0.17 -20.11 -2.31
N LEU A 132 -0.05 -19.34 -1.24
CA LEU A 132 0.19 -19.78 0.13
C LEU A 132 -0.49 -21.11 0.48
N LEU A 133 -1.81 -21.19 0.33
CA LEU A 133 -2.61 -22.33 0.77
C LEU A 133 -2.25 -23.64 0.04
N PRO A 134 -2.25 -23.72 -1.31
CA PRO A 134 -1.87 -24.94 -2.03
C PRO A 134 -0.45 -25.42 -1.71
N ARG A 135 0.50 -24.48 -1.58
CA ARG A 135 1.88 -24.79 -1.23
C ARG A 135 2.00 -25.35 0.19
N ALA A 136 1.26 -24.79 1.15
CA ALA A 136 1.18 -25.30 2.52
C ALA A 136 0.54 -26.71 2.57
N LEU A 137 -0.59 -26.92 1.87
CA LEU A 137 -1.24 -28.23 1.76
C LEU A 137 -0.31 -29.29 1.17
N LEU A 138 0.38 -28.98 0.07
CA LEU A 138 1.33 -29.89 -0.55
C LEU A 138 2.50 -30.23 0.37
N ASN A 139 3.01 -29.25 1.12
CA ASN A 139 4.05 -29.49 2.10
C ASN A 139 3.56 -30.42 3.22
N ALA A 140 2.38 -30.14 3.79
CA ALA A 140 1.79 -30.93 4.85
C ALA A 140 1.54 -32.39 4.42
N LEU A 141 0.94 -32.61 3.24
CA LEU A 141 0.71 -33.94 2.68
C LEU A 141 2.01 -34.72 2.45
N ARG A 142 3.03 -34.06 1.85
CA ARG A 142 4.35 -34.69 1.62
C ARG A 142 5.03 -35.05 2.93
N ARG A 143 4.99 -34.16 3.92
CA ARG A 143 5.61 -34.40 5.22
C ARG A 143 4.92 -35.55 5.94
N PHE A 144 3.59 -35.58 5.95
CA PHE A 144 2.84 -36.69 6.54
C PHE A 144 3.15 -38.04 5.89
N SER A 145 3.23 -38.07 4.55
CA SER A 145 3.58 -39.29 3.80
C SER A 145 4.97 -39.85 4.13
N THR A 146 5.89 -39.00 4.58
CA THR A 146 7.29 -39.35 4.82
C THR A 146 7.56 -39.63 6.30
N THR A 147 7.06 -38.77 7.19
CA THR A 147 7.34 -38.87 8.63
C THR A 147 6.32 -39.72 9.38
N ARG A 148 5.11 -39.90 8.82
CA ARG A 148 3.96 -40.52 9.49
C ARG A 148 3.65 -39.91 10.86
N ASN A 149 4.03 -38.65 11.06
CA ASN A 149 3.92 -37.95 12.33
C ASN A 149 3.12 -36.66 12.16
N ILE A 150 1.97 -36.59 12.82
CA ILE A 150 1.05 -35.44 12.77
C ILE A 150 1.71 -34.20 13.40
N GLN A 151 2.52 -34.37 14.44
CA GLN A 151 3.22 -33.26 15.09
C GLN A 151 4.23 -32.59 14.14
N ASP A 152 4.91 -33.38 13.29
CA ASP A 152 5.84 -32.85 12.28
C ASP A 152 5.11 -32.10 11.17
N VAL A 153 3.88 -32.48 10.86
CA VAL A 153 3.04 -31.78 9.88
C VAL A 153 2.55 -30.45 10.45
N SER A 154 2.08 -30.47 11.70
CA SER A 154 1.60 -29.28 12.39
C SER A 154 2.71 -28.24 12.56
N SER A 155 3.91 -28.64 13.00
CA SER A 155 5.06 -27.73 13.14
C SER A 155 5.47 -27.14 11.79
N SER A 156 5.63 -27.98 10.76
CA SER A 156 5.99 -27.51 9.40
C SER A 156 4.97 -26.55 8.81
N THR A 157 3.69 -26.78 9.06
CA THR A 157 2.60 -25.91 8.59
C THR A 157 2.71 -24.55 9.26
N ARG A 158 2.90 -24.54 10.58
CA ARG A 158 3.09 -23.31 11.36
C ARG A 158 4.30 -22.52 10.89
N ASP A 159 5.44 -23.19 10.67
CA ASP A 159 6.67 -22.55 10.17
C ASP A 159 6.43 -21.84 8.81
N ILE A 160 5.64 -22.45 7.91
CA ILE A 160 5.30 -21.84 6.62
C ILE A 160 4.45 -20.58 6.80
N TYR A 161 3.41 -20.63 7.64
CA TYR A 161 2.53 -19.49 7.84
C TYR A 161 3.23 -18.36 8.61
N GLU A 162 4.09 -18.67 9.58
CA GLU A 162 4.90 -17.67 10.30
C GLU A 162 5.89 -16.98 9.35
N SER A 163 6.61 -17.76 8.52
CA SER A 163 7.51 -17.20 7.51
C SER A 163 6.78 -16.32 6.49
N GLU A 164 5.54 -16.67 6.14
CA GLU A 164 4.74 -15.92 5.18
C GLU A 164 4.16 -14.64 5.78
N ALA A 165 3.80 -14.65 7.07
CA ALA A 165 3.46 -13.44 7.81
C ALA A 165 4.63 -12.45 7.80
N GLU A 166 5.84 -12.91 8.11
CA GLU A 166 7.05 -12.08 8.07
C GLU A 166 7.32 -11.52 6.67
N ARG A 167 7.13 -12.34 5.61
CA ARG A 167 7.30 -11.87 4.23
C ARG A 167 6.30 -10.78 3.88
N LEU A 168 5.01 -11.00 4.15
CA LEU A 168 3.94 -10.02 3.88
C LEU A 168 4.18 -8.71 4.63
N GLU A 169 4.63 -8.79 5.88
CA GLU A 169 4.99 -7.62 6.68
C GLU A 169 6.19 -6.87 6.10
N SER A 170 7.22 -7.58 5.65
CA SER A 170 8.38 -6.96 4.97
C SER A 170 7.99 -6.25 3.67
N GLU A 171 7.10 -6.85 2.89
CA GLU A 171 6.61 -6.28 1.64
C GLU A 171 5.81 -4.98 1.82
N LEU A 172 5.18 -4.76 2.97
CA LEU A 172 4.50 -3.50 3.30
C LEU A 172 5.47 -2.35 3.62
N SER A 173 6.76 -2.64 3.83
CA SER A 173 7.76 -1.64 4.23
C SER A 173 7.84 -0.46 3.27
N MET A 174 7.80 -0.69 1.95
CA MET A 174 7.82 0.38 0.95
C MET A 174 6.60 1.30 1.07
N ILE A 175 5.41 0.74 1.29
CA ILE A 175 4.18 1.52 1.42
C ILE A 175 4.19 2.34 2.72
N ARG A 176 4.69 1.75 3.82
CA ARG A 176 4.89 2.47 5.09
C ARG A 176 5.90 3.61 4.95
N TYR A 177 7.00 3.38 4.23
CA TYR A 177 7.99 4.40 3.94
C TYR A 177 7.38 5.58 3.18
N ILE A 178 6.61 5.31 2.11
CA ILE A 178 5.92 6.36 1.35
C ILE A 178 4.92 7.12 2.24
N SER A 179 4.15 6.40 3.05
CA SER A 179 3.15 6.99 3.95
C SER A 179 3.78 7.89 5.03
N TRP A 180 5.00 7.56 5.47
CA TRP A 180 5.81 8.39 6.36
C TRP A 180 6.47 9.58 5.65
N ALA A 181 6.89 9.40 4.39
CA ALA A 181 7.55 10.45 3.61
C ALA A 181 6.61 11.63 3.31
N ILE A 182 5.32 11.36 3.07
CA ILE A 182 4.32 12.39 2.71
C ILE A 182 4.19 13.49 3.79
N PRO A 183 3.93 13.19 5.09
CA PRO A 183 3.95 14.20 6.14
C PRO A 183 5.28 14.97 6.24
N SER A 184 6.39 14.27 6.00
CA SER A 184 7.73 14.87 6.06
C SER A 184 7.93 15.90 4.94
N ILE A 185 7.43 15.62 3.73
CA ILE A 185 7.41 16.58 2.61
C ILE A 185 6.52 17.78 2.93
N GLY A 186 5.35 17.55 3.56
CA GLY A 186 4.50 18.64 4.04
C GLY A 186 5.21 19.54 5.05
N PHE A 187 5.96 18.95 5.99
CA PHE A 187 6.77 19.69 6.96
C PHE A 187 7.91 20.46 6.30
N ILE A 188 8.59 19.88 5.29
CA ILE A 188 9.60 20.58 4.49
C ILE A 188 9.00 21.84 3.84
N GLY A 189 7.78 21.74 3.29
CA GLY A 189 7.06 22.89 2.74
C GLY A 189 6.77 23.97 3.78
N THR A 190 6.44 23.57 5.01
CA THR A 190 6.29 24.52 6.13
C THR A 190 7.58 25.22 6.48
N VAL A 191 8.68 24.48 6.60
CA VAL A 191 10.00 25.05 6.90
C VAL A 191 10.40 26.03 5.79
N ARG A 192 10.17 25.68 4.52
CA ARG A 192 10.42 26.56 3.38
C ARG A 192 9.58 27.84 3.46
N GLY A 193 8.26 27.72 3.61
CA GLY A 193 7.35 28.87 3.65
C GLY A 193 7.61 29.80 4.84
N ILE A 194 7.93 29.25 6.02
CA ILE A 194 8.31 30.06 7.18
C ILE A 194 9.67 30.74 6.94
N GLY A 195 10.66 30.03 6.38
CA GLY A 195 11.95 30.62 6.03
C GLY A 195 11.82 31.78 5.05
N GLU A 196 11.00 31.63 4.00
CA GLU A 196 10.68 32.68 3.03
C GLU A 196 9.92 33.85 3.65
N ALA A 197 9.07 33.60 4.65
CA ALA A 197 8.38 34.64 5.39
C ALA A 197 9.36 35.46 6.25
N LEU A 198 10.25 34.79 6.98
CA LEU A 198 11.26 35.43 7.83
C LEU A 198 12.27 36.25 7.02
N ALA A 199 12.63 35.81 5.81
CA ALA A 199 13.48 36.58 4.91
C ALA A 199 12.86 37.93 4.47
N GLN A 200 11.56 38.11 4.67
CA GLN A 200 10.81 39.33 4.34
C GLN A 200 10.41 40.13 5.58
N ALA A 201 10.92 39.77 6.76
CA ALA A 201 10.58 40.41 8.03
C ALA A 201 10.85 41.93 8.02
N ASP A 202 11.95 42.37 7.41
CA ASP A 202 12.29 43.81 7.35
C ASP A 202 11.24 44.63 6.58
N LYS A 203 10.69 44.07 5.49
CA LYS A 203 9.61 44.71 4.71
C LYS A 203 8.31 44.75 5.49
N ALA A 204 8.01 43.68 6.24
CA ALA A 204 6.84 43.61 7.10
C ALA A 204 6.90 44.65 8.23
N VAL A 205 8.08 44.89 8.82
CA VAL A 205 8.27 45.96 9.81
C VAL A 205 8.05 47.34 9.20
N GLN A 206 8.35 47.52 7.92
CA GLN A 206 8.09 48.76 7.17
C GLN A 206 6.63 48.90 6.73
N GLY A 207 5.76 47.92 7.04
CA GLY A 207 4.33 47.94 6.73
C GLY A 207 3.90 47.09 5.53
N ASP A 208 4.84 46.50 4.78
CA ASP A 208 4.53 45.59 3.66
C ASP A 208 4.54 44.12 4.12
N ILE A 209 3.37 43.64 4.53
CA ILE A 209 3.18 42.26 5.01
C ILE A 209 2.78 41.28 3.90
N ALA A 210 2.54 41.75 2.67
CA ALA A 210 1.92 40.93 1.62
C ALA A 210 2.75 39.67 1.31
N GLY A 211 4.08 39.83 1.23
CA GLY A 211 5.01 38.73 1.02
C GLY A 211 5.05 37.73 2.18
N VAL A 212 4.99 38.20 3.43
CA VAL A 212 4.92 37.34 4.63
C VAL A 212 3.63 36.50 4.63
N THR A 213 2.48 37.13 4.35
CA THR A 213 1.19 36.43 4.29
C THR A 213 1.17 35.35 3.20
N GLN A 214 1.77 35.63 2.04
CA GLN A 214 1.86 34.64 0.95
C GLN A 214 2.73 33.43 1.33
N SER A 215 3.92 33.67 1.90
CA SER A 215 4.85 32.60 2.31
C SER A 215 4.28 31.73 3.43
N LEU A 216 3.58 32.35 4.40
CA LEU A 216 2.84 31.61 5.43
C LEU A 216 1.70 30.78 4.82
N GLY A 217 1.01 31.29 3.80
CA GLY A 217 0.00 30.54 3.07
C GLY A 217 0.55 29.24 2.47
N VAL A 218 1.72 29.32 1.82
CA VAL A 218 2.43 28.13 1.30
C VAL A 218 2.72 27.13 2.41
N ALA A 219 3.27 27.59 3.54
CA ALA A 219 3.59 26.73 4.68
C ALA A 219 2.36 25.94 5.17
N PHE A 220 1.25 26.64 5.45
CA PHE A 220 0.03 25.99 5.92
C PHE A 220 -0.56 25.02 4.89
N ASN A 221 -0.58 25.40 3.61
CA ASN A 221 -1.16 24.59 2.55
C ASN A 221 -0.40 23.27 2.35
N SER A 222 0.94 23.32 2.38
CA SER A 222 1.79 22.15 2.19
C SER A 222 1.57 21.09 3.28
N THR A 223 1.54 21.50 4.54
CA THR A 223 1.26 20.56 5.65
C THR A 223 -0.18 20.07 5.63
N PHE A 224 -1.14 20.95 5.38
CA PHE A 224 -2.56 20.56 5.36
C PHE A 224 -2.84 19.45 4.36
N ILE A 225 -2.39 19.62 3.11
CA ILE A 225 -2.60 18.63 2.05
C ILE A 225 -1.83 17.33 2.32
N ALA A 226 -0.57 17.44 2.78
CA ALA A 226 0.23 16.26 3.13
C ALA A 226 -0.44 15.42 4.22
N LEU A 227 -0.96 16.05 5.28
CA LEU A 227 -1.65 15.34 6.35
C LEU A 227 -2.94 14.68 5.88
N LEU A 228 -3.75 15.36 5.06
CA LEU A 228 -4.97 14.78 4.50
C LEU A 228 -4.68 13.52 3.68
N ILE A 229 -3.69 13.60 2.78
CA ILE A 229 -3.29 12.46 1.95
C ILE A 229 -2.73 11.34 2.85
N SER A 230 -1.89 11.67 3.83
CA SER A 230 -1.29 10.68 4.73
C SER A 230 -2.32 9.95 5.59
N ILE A 231 -3.29 10.66 6.17
CA ILE A 231 -4.34 10.03 6.98
C ILE A 231 -5.15 9.04 6.13
N PHE A 232 -5.53 9.45 4.92
CA PHE A 232 -6.25 8.58 4.00
C PHE A 232 -5.43 7.34 3.60
N LEU A 233 -4.16 7.52 3.26
CA LEU A 233 -3.28 6.39 2.92
C LEU A 233 -3.05 5.47 4.11
N MET A 234 -2.78 6.00 5.30
CA MET A 234 -2.54 5.20 6.50
C MET A 234 -3.76 4.34 6.86
N PHE A 235 -4.98 4.84 6.66
CA PHE A 235 -6.18 4.03 6.78
C PHE A 235 -6.17 2.83 5.82
N LEU A 236 -5.83 3.05 4.55
CA LEU A 236 -5.76 1.97 3.55
C LEU A 236 -4.64 0.97 3.84
N VAL A 237 -3.48 1.44 4.29
CA VAL A 237 -2.37 0.57 4.73
C VAL A 237 -2.84 -0.36 5.84
N HIS A 238 -3.53 0.20 6.84
CA HIS A 238 -4.07 -0.59 7.94
C HIS A 238 -5.10 -1.62 7.46
N GLN A 239 -6.02 -1.26 6.55
CA GLN A 239 -6.97 -2.23 5.98
C GLN A 239 -6.26 -3.35 5.21
N LEU A 240 -5.24 -3.03 4.42
CA LEU A 240 -4.48 -4.02 3.68
C LEU A 240 -3.75 -4.99 4.61
N GLN A 241 -3.10 -4.47 5.66
CA GLN A 241 -2.43 -5.27 6.68
C GLN A 241 -3.40 -6.22 7.36
N LEU A 242 -4.58 -5.75 7.79
CA LEU A 242 -5.60 -6.61 8.40
C LEU A 242 -6.05 -7.75 7.47
N VAL A 243 -6.16 -7.49 6.16
CA VAL A 243 -6.54 -8.53 5.19
C VAL A 243 -5.40 -9.56 5.02
N GLN A 244 -4.14 -9.14 5.05
CA GLN A 244 -2.98 -10.03 5.01
C GLN A 244 -2.91 -10.93 6.24
N GLU A 245 -3.04 -10.35 7.43
CA GLU A 245 -3.03 -11.10 8.69
C GLU A 245 -4.16 -12.12 8.75
N ARG A 246 -5.37 -11.74 8.32
CA ARG A 246 -6.51 -12.66 8.23
C ARG A 246 -6.26 -13.79 7.24
N LEU A 247 -5.68 -13.52 6.07
CA LEU A 247 -5.38 -14.56 5.09
C LEU A 247 -4.43 -15.63 5.66
N VAL A 248 -3.39 -15.21 6.38
CA VAL A 248 -2.45 -16.12 7.05
C VAL A 248 -3.17 -16.95 8.10
N PHE A 249 -3.93 -16.30 8.99
CA PHE A 249 -4.65 -16.97 10.07
C PHE A 249 -5.72 -17.95 9.55
N ASP A 250 -6.56 -17.50 8.61
CA ASP A 250 -7.61 -18.31 8.01
C ASP A 250 -7.02 -19.49 7.22
N GLY A 251 -5.88 -19.29 6.55
CA GLY A 251 -5.16 -20.37 5.88
C GLY A 251 -4.57 -21.41 6.82
N GLU A 252 -4.00 -20.99 7.95
CA GLU A 252 -3.50 -21.92 8.97
C GLU A 252 -4.66 -22.74 9.56
N ASN A 253 -5.76 -22.07 9.89
CA ASN A 253 -6.97 -22.73 10.38
C ASN A 253 -7.55 -23.71 9.35
N TYR A 254 -7.58 -23.33 8.07
CA TYR A 254 -8.02 -24.24 7.00
C TYR A 254 -7.21 -25.54 7.02
N LEU A 255 -5.87 -25.47 7.08
CA LEU A 255 -5.05 -26.68 7.15
C LEU A 255 -5.33 -27.49 8.40
N ASN A 256 -5.47 -26.84 9.55
CA ASN A 256 -5.74 -27.51 10.81
C ASN A 256 -7.09 -28.26 10.78
N GLU A 257 -8.14 -27.60 10.31
CA GLU A 257 -9.50 -28.15 10.32
C GLU A 257 -9.77 -29.16 9.20
N LYS A 258 -9.35 -28.84 7.97
CA LYS A 258 -9.67 -29.63 6.78
C LYS A 258 -8.69 -30.76 6.56
N LEU A 259 -7.42 -30.59 6.91
CA LEU A 259 -6.39 -31.58 6.65
C LEU A 259 -5.92 -32.28 7.94
N ILE A 260 -5.29 -31.55 8.87
CA ILE A 260 -4.57 -32.13 10.01
C ILE A 260 -5.52 -32.88 10.96
N ARG A 261 -6.71 -32.33 11.23
CA ARG A 261 -7.73 -32.98 12.08
C ARG A 261 -8.13 -34.37 11.58
N HIS A 262 -8.08 -34.61 10.27
CA HIS A 262 -8.45 -35.89 9.68
C HIS A 262 -7.28 -36.86 9.56
N MET A 263 -6.04 -36.44 9.84
CA MET A 263 -4.88 -37.31 9.77
C MET A 263 -4.86 -38.35 10.90
N LYS A 264 -4.43 -39.57 10.57
CA LYS A 264 -4.20 -40.64 11.56
C LYS A 264 -2.84 -41.29 11.30
N ALA A 265 -1.94 -41.17 12.27
CA ALA A 265 -0.75 -42.01 12.33
C ALA A 265 -1.15 -43.39 12.89
N ASP A 266 -0.67 -44.47 12.26
CA ASP A 266 -0.85 -45.84 12.74
C ASP A 266 -0.12 -46.09 14.08
#